data_AF-A0AA36D2L3-F1
#
_entry.id   AF-A0AA36D2L3-F1
#
_cell.length_a   1.000
_cell.length_b   1.000
_cell.length_c   1.000
_cell.angle_alpha   90.00
_cell.angle_beta   90.00
_cell.angle_gamma   90.00
#
_symmetry.space_group_name_H-M   'P 1'
#
loop_
_entity.id
_entity.type
_entity.pdbx_description
1 polymer ?
#
loop_
_entity_poly.entity_id
_entity_poly.type
_entity_poly.pdbx_seq_one_letter_code
_entity_poly.pdbx_strand_id
1 'polypeptide(L)'
;MSTENSASEEPAASPDQPTASSAAPPSTDQLNHIDTVRRMVNDDMQEVMQRLCLLAKNQLASEHPQVVIRTLQALASLFARRDARQIYARQIGPHFYGLLQPFVVGDKARDLALAVIDNQLCIISEGIKALECIVGAAGAKSKLAILNILVQSLYALILCTNQDEWRALNPTARKLHEIVLQRLNIIAPAHPVHFKTVLSAHAQLKQKLEAALLFQASQVSQASQLQKQRLAEMNKTSTASVIEPSINLTMDFNNTFNRAAAAE
;
A
#
# COMPACT_ATOMS: atom_id res chain seq x y z
N MET A 1 -57.95 -41.02 -4.70
CA MET A 1 -59.28 -40.38 -4.77
C MET A 1 -59.04 -39.03 -5.45
N SER A 2 -58.88 -38.93 -6.76
CA SER A 2 -59.74 -39.36 -7.89
C SER A 2 -61.10 -38.66 -7.88
N THR A 3 -61.24 -37.69 -8.80
CA THR A 3 -62.37 -37.29 -9.68
C THR A 3 -62.01 -35.89 -10.22
N GLU A 4 -61.61 -35.62 -11.47
CA GLU A 4 -62.19 -35.86 -12.81
C GLU A 4 -63.62 -35.31 -13.02
N ASN A 5 -63.72 -34.21 -13.78
CA ASN A 5 -64.59 -33.97 -14.96
C ASN A 5 -64.35 -32.52 -15.47
N SER A 6 -63.89 -32.23 -16.70
CA SER A 6 -64.36 -32.52 -18.07
C SER A 6 -65.28 -31.43 -18.66
N ALA A 7 -64.89 -31.00 -19.87
CA ALA A 7 -65.63 -30.33 -20.97
C ALA A 7 -65.25 -28.84 -21.19
N SER A 8 -64.37 -28.51 -22.14
CA SER A 8 -64.52 -28.48 -23.63
C SER A 8 -65.13 -27.16 -24.13
N GLU A 9 -64.32 -26.30 -24.78
CA GLU A 9 -64.59 -25.72 -26.12
C GLU A 9 -63.42 -24.82 -26.58
N GLU A 10 -62.67 -25.27 -27.60
CA GLU A 10 -61.96 -24.45 -28.61
C GLU A 10 -62.96 -24.23 -29.78
N PRO A 11 -62.77 -23.36 -30.80
CA PRO A 11 -61.58 -22.54 -31.12
C PRO A 11 -61.85 -21.13 -31.69
N ALA A 12 -60.84 -20.25 -31.67
CA ALA A 12 -60.74 -19.14 -32.64
C ALA A 12 -59.29 -18.62 -32.78
N ALA A 13 -58.65 -19.04 -33.88
CA ALA A 13 -57.69 -18.33 -34.73
C ALA A 13 -56.83 -17.18 -34.14
N SER A 14 -55.52 -17.48 -33.97
CA SER A 14 -54.29 -16.82 -34.48
C SER A 14 -54.17 -15.27 -34.57
N PRO A 15 -52.96 -14.73 -34.81
CA PRO A 15 -51.68 -14.88 -34.09
C PRO A 15 -51.04 -13.48 -33.83
N ASP A 16 -50.17 -13.32 -32.85
CA ASP A 16 -49.12 -12.29 -32.96
C ASP A 16 -47.93 -12.64 -32.04
N GLN A 17 -46.97 -13.33 -32.66
CA GLN A 17 -45.60 -13.37 -32.14
C GLN A 17 -45.01 -11.96 -32.22
N PRO A 18 -44.31 -11.46 -31.19
CA PRO A 18 -43.51 -10.27 -31.36
C PRO A 18 -42.37 -10.61 -32.32
N THR A 19 -42.46 -10.02 -33.51
CA THR A 19 -41.44 -10.03 -34.55
C THR A 19 -40.08 -9.77 -33.93
N ALA A 20 -39.18 -10.74 -34.07
CA ALA A 20 -37.75 -10.53 -33.86
C ALA A 20 -37.33 -9.37 -34.77
N SER A 21 -37.08 -8.21 -34.15
CA SER A 21 -36.50 -7.05 -34.81
C SER A 21 -35.13 -7.47 -35.34
N SER A 22 -35.09 -7.70 -36.66
CA SER A 22 -33.91 -7.90 -37.48
C SER A 22 -32.95 -6.72 -37.31
N ALA A 23 -32.04 -6.80 -36.34
CA ALA A 23 -30.79 -6.05 -36.39
C ALA A 23 -29.94 -6.72 -37.48
N ALA A 24 -29.96 -6.15 -38.68
CA ALA A 24 -29.08 -6.58 -39.78
C ALA A 24 -27.63 -6.58 -39.26
N PRO A 25 -26.82 -7.62 -39.57
CA PRO A 25 -25.42 -7.61 -39.21
C PRO A 25 -24.75 -6.41 -39.87
N PRO A 26 -23.85 -5.67 -39.17
CA PRO A 26 -23.18 -4.51 -39.73
C PRO A 26 -22.46 -4.90 -41.02
N SER A 27 -22.69 -4.14 -42.08
CA SER A 27 -22.03 -4.34 -43.37
C SER A 27 -20.51 -4.26 -43.22
N THR A 28 -19.78 -5.06 -44.00
CA THR A 28 -18.31 -5.22 -43.92
C THR A 28 -17.57 -3.88 -43.94
N ASP A 29 -18.10 -2.87 -44.64
CA ASP A 29 -17.54 -1.52 -44.70
C ASP A 29 -17.70 -0.72 -43.39
N GLN A 30 -18.81 -0.91 -42.65
CA GLN A 30 -18.96 -0.29 -41.33
C GLN A 30 -18.06 -0.94 -40.30
N LEU A 31 -17.85 -2.26 -40.38
CA LEU A 31 -16.90 -2.98 -39.51
C LEU A 31 -15.47 -2.49 -39.76
N ASN A 32 -15.08 -2.32 -41.02
CA ASN A 32 -13.77 -1.76 -41.42
C ASN A 32 -13.59 -0.32 -40.95
N HIS A 33 -14.64 0.51 -40.99
CA HIS A 33 -14.59 1.89 -40.52
C HIS A 33 -14.43 1.97 -38.99
N ILE A 34 -15.18 1.15 -38.24
CA ILE A 34 -15.07 1.04 -36.77
C ILE A 34 -13.67 0.55 -36.38
N ASP A 35 -13.10 -0.42 -37.08
CA ASP A 35 -11.74 -0.92 -36.82
C ASP A 35 -10.65 0.08 -37.17
N THR A 36 -10.90 0.97 -38.14
CA THR A 36 -9.98 2.06 -38.50
C THR A 36 -10.01 3.16 -37.45
N VAL A 37 -11.20 3.61 -37.03
CA VAL A 37 -11.35 4.59 -35.95
C VAL A 37 -10.77 4.05 -34.64
N ARG A 38 -11.02 2.79 -34.30
CA ARG A 38 -10.42 2.12 -33.14
C ARG A 38 -8.89 2.09 -33.20
N ARG A 39 -8.31 1.85 -34.38
CA ARG A 39 -6.85 1.89 -34.56
C ARG A 39 -6.29 3.29 -34.35
N MET A 40 -6.89 4.32 -34.95
CA MET A 40 -6.45 5.71 -34.78
C MET A 40 -6.50 6.16 -33.30
N VAL A 41 -7.58 5.86 -32.58
CA VAL A 41 -7.71 6.19 -31.15
C VAL A 41 -6.65 5.47 -30.31
N ASN A 42 -6.33 4.22 -30.64
CA ASN A 42 -5.27 3.47 -29.95
C ASN A 42 -3.89 4.07 -30.22
N ASP A 43 -3.62 4.52 -31.45
CA ASP A 43 -2.35 5.14 -31.83
C ASP A 43 -2.16 6.50 -31.13
N ASP A 44 -3.20 7.35 -31.10
CA ASP A 44 -3.19 8.62 -30.38
C ASP A 44 -2.97 8.41 -28.86
N MET A 45 -3.64 7.41 -28.28
CA MET A 45 -3.46 7.07 -26.87
C MET A 45 -2.03 6.58 -26.60
N GLN A 46 -1.43 5.81 -27.52
CA GLN A 46 -0.04 5.38 -27.41
C GLN A 46 0.95 6.55 -27.52
N GLU A 47 0.68 7.55 -28.35
CA GLU A 47 1.54 8.73 -28.44
C GLU A 47 1.50 9.57 -27.15
N VAL A 48 0.29 9.81 -26.61
CA VAL A 48 0.09 10.50 -25.33
C VAL A 48 0.77 9.73 -24.18
N MET A 49 0.62 8.41 -24.17
CA MET A 49 1.30 7.50 -23.23
C MET A 49 2.82 7.69 -23.26
N GLN A 50 3.41 7.65 -24.46
CA GLN A 50 4.86 7.77 -24.63
C GLN A 50 5.37 9.14 -24.17
N ARG A 51 4.66 10.22 -24.50
CA ARG A 51 4.98 11.58 -24.02
C ARG A 51 4.91 11.66 -22.50
N LEU A 52 3.89 11.07 -21.88
CA LEU A 52 3.77 11.02 -20.42
C LEU A 52 4.92 10.24 -19.78
N CYS A 53 5.28 9.07 -20.35
CA CYS A 53 6.43 8.30 -19.90
C CYS A 53 7.73 9.10 -19.99
N LEU A 54 7.96 9.82 -21.10
CA LEU A 54 9.14 10.65 -21.27
C LEU A 54 9.19 11.80 -20.26
N LEU A 55 8.08 12.49 -20.06
CA LEU A 55 7.98 13.55 -19.05
C LEU A 55 8.26 12.99 -17.66
N ALA A 56 7.62 11.88 -17.30
CA ALA A 56 7.84 11.20 -16.02
C ALA A 56 9.32 10.85 -15.81
N LYS A 57 10.01 10.33 -16.83
CA LYS A 57 11.44 10.03 -16.76
C LYS A 57 12.27 11.27 -16.46
N ASN A 58 11.99 12.38 -17.13
CA ASN A 58 12.69 13.65 -16.89
C ASN A 58 12.44 14.19 -15.48
N GLN A 59 11.20 14.08 -14.98
CA GLN A 59 10.86 14.51 -13.62
C GLN A 59 11.51 13.61 -12.54
N LEU A 60 11.64 12.31 -12.77
CA LEU A 60 12.34 11.39 -11.86
C LEU A 60 13.85 11.65 -11.81
N ALA A 61 14.42 12.23 -12.87
CA ALA A 61 15.82 12.65 -12.94
C ALA A 61 16.04 14.10 -12.44
N SER A 62 15.01 14.76 -11.92
CA SER A 62 15.10 16.13 -11.42
C SER A 62 16.00 16.22 -10.17
N GLU A 63 16.75 17.30 -10.07
CA GLU A 63 17.54 17.63 -8.87
C GLU A 63 16.67 17.97 -7.65
N HIS A 64 15.40 18.34 -7.88
CA HIS A 64 14.49 18.73 -6.82
C HIS A 64 13.77 17.51 -6.22
N PRO A 65 14.03 17.14 -4.95
CA PRO A 65 13.46 15.93 -4.35
C PRO A 65 11.94 15.88 -4.35
N GLN A 66 11.30 17.04 -4.17
CA GLN A 66 9.83 17.15 -4.15
C GLN A 66 9.22 16.82 -5.52
N VAL A 67 9.88 17.19 -6.61
CA VAL A 67 9.41 16.85 -7.97
C VAL A 67 9.43 15.34 -8.15
N VAL A 68 10.52 14.68 -7.75
CA VAL A 68 10.66 13.22 -7.81
C VAL A 68 9.58 12.53 -6.97
N ILE A 69 9.39 12.96 -5.71
CA ILE A 69 8.39 12.39 -4.79
C ILE A 69 6.97 12.52 -5.36
N ARG A 70 6.57 13.71 -5.81
CA ARG A 70 5.23 13.95 -6.37
C ARG A 70 5.01 13.16 -7.65
N THR A 71 6.05 13.02 -8.47
CA THR A 71 6.01 12.20 -9.70
C THR A 71 5.80 10.72 -9.36
N LEU A 72 6.54 10.18 -8.38
CA LEU A 72 6.39 8.79 -7.93
C LEU A 72 4.96 8.52 -7.42
N GLN A 73 4.41 9.43 -6.60
CA GLN A 73 3.05 9.31 -6.06
C GLN A 73 1.98 9.37 -7.17
N ALA A 74 2.13 10.28 -8.13
CA ALA A 74 1.23 10.39 -9.26
C ALA A 74 1.26 9.13 -10.14
N LEU A 75 2.46 8.59 -10.41
CA LEU A 75 2.63 7.37 -11.21
C LEU A 75 2.10 6.13 -10.49
N ALA A 76 2.34 6.00 -9.18
CA ALA A 76 1.76 4.92 -8.38
C ALA A 76 0.22 4.95 -8.45
N SER A 77 -0.38 6.14 -8.37
CA SER A 77 -1.82 6.33 -8.51
C SER A 77 -2.32 6.00 -9.93
N LEU A 78 -1.54 6.35 -10.95
CA LEU A 78 -1.86 6.00 -12.35
C LEU A 78 -1.85 4.48 -12.56
N PHE A 79 -0.93 3.77 -11.90
CA PHE A 79 -0.85 2.31 -11.93
C PHE A 79 -2.00 1.65 -11.19
N ALA A 80 -2.81 2.37 -10.41
CA ALA A 80 -4.05 1.80 -9.90
C ALA A 80 -5.07 1.50 -11.03
N ARG A 81 -5.00 2.20 -12.18
CA ARG A 81 -5.94 1.98 -13.30
C ARG A 81 -5.53 0.76 -14.14
N ARG A 82 -6.51 -0.04 -14.60
CA ARG A 82 -6.26 -1.33 -15.28
C ARG A 82 -5.73 -1.19 -16.71
N ASP A 83 -6.22 -0.21 -17.46
CA ASP A 83 -6.18 -0.25 -18.93
C ASP A 83 -4.79 0.05 -19.54
N ALA A 84 -3.89 0.68 -18.77
CA ALA A 84 -2.55 1.04 -19.22
C ALA A 84 -1.42 0.56 -18.29
N ARG A 85 -1.78 -0.19 -17.24
CA ARG A 85 -0.90 -0.50 -16.11
C ARG A 85 0.40 -1.18 -16.52
N GLN A 86 0.31 -2.19 -17.40
CA GLN A 86 1.47 -2.98 -17.81
C GLN A 86 2.42 -2.21 -18.73
N ILE A 87 1.88 -1.36 -19.60
CA ILE A 87 2.68 -0.59 -20.56
C ILE A 87 3.52 0.44 -19.81
N TYR A 88 2.89 1.22 -18.93
CA TYR A 88 3.60 2.17 -18.08
C TYR A 88 4.62 1.49 -17.17
N ALA A 89 4.23 0.39 -16.52
CA ALA A 89 5.10 -0.36 -15.64
C ALA A 89 6.38 -0.84 -16.36
N ARG A 90 6.26 -1.30 -17.61
CA ARG A 90 7.40 -1.75 -18.41
C ARG A 90 8.32 -0.60 -18.83
N GLN A 91 7.75 0.56 -19.18
CA GLN A 91 8.55 1.69 -19.67
C GLN A 91 9.21 2.51 -18.56
N ILE A 92 8.55 2.64 -17.41
CA ILE A 92 8.98 3.50 -16.31
C ILE A 92 9.64 2.70 -15.18
N GLY A 93 9.28 1.42 -15.00
CA GLY A 93 9.78 0.60 -13.90
C GLY A 93 11.30 0.58 -13.69
N PRO A 94 12.13 0.50 -14.75
CA PRO A 94 13.59 0.59 -14.62
C PRO A 94 14.05 1.90 -13.96
N HIS A 95 13.36 3.01 -14.19
CA HIS A 95 13.70 4.31 -13.61
C HIS A 95 13.38 4.36 -12.11
N PHE A 96 12.33 3.69 -11.65
CA PHE A 96 12.06 3.57 -10.20
C PHE A 96 13.15 2.78 -9.50
N TYR A 97 13.59 1.68 -10.11
CA TYR A 97 14.71 0.91 -9.60
C TYR A 97 16.01 1.74 -9.62
N GLY A 98 16.24 2.56 -10.65
CA GLY A 98 17.39 3.45 -10.74
C GLY A 98 17.51 4.43 -9.57
N LEU A 99 16.40 4.81 -8.92
CA LEU A 99 16.42 5.64 -7.70
C LEU A 99 16.87 4.87 -6.45
N LEU A 100 16.60 3.56 -6.41
CA LEU A 100 17.01 2.69 -5.29
C LEU A 100 18.41 2.12 -5.48
N GLN A 101 18.83 1.94 -6.73
CA GLN A 101 20.07 1.28 -7.11
C GLN A 101 21.31 1.80 -6.34
N PRO A 102 21.51 3.11 -6.11
CA PRO A 102 22.66 3.61 -5.36
C PRO A 102 22.75 3.11 -3.91
N PHE A 103 21.62 2.78 -3.30
CA PHE A 103 21.52 2.32 -1.90
C PHE A 103 21.50 0.80 -1.78
N VAL A 104 21.35 0.09 -2.89
CA VAL A 104 21.14 -1.36 -2.93
C VAL A 104 22.31 -2.09 -3.58
N VAL A 105 22.94 -1.49 -4.59
CA VAL A 105 23.95 -2.14 -5.43
C VAL A 105 25.27 -1.36 -5.37
N GLY A 106 26.36 -2.11 -5.22
CA GLY A 106 27.74 -1.58 -5.23
C GLY A 106 28.35 -1.47 -3.84
N ASP A 107 29.67 -1.29 -3.81
CA ASP A 107 30.46 -1.39 -2.57
C ASP A 107 30.11 -0.31 -1.54
N LYS A 108 29.67 0.87 -2.00
CA LYS A 108 29.28 2.01 -1.18
C LYS A 108 27.79 2.04 -0.80
N ALA A 109 27.00 1.07 -1.25
CA ALA A 109 25.55 1.06 -1.07
C ALA A 109 25.16 1.09 0.41
N ARG A 110 25.85 0.31 1.24
CA ARG A 110 25.62 0.26 2.69
C ARG A 110 25.94 1.61 3.35
N ASP A 111 27.06 2.23 3.00
CA ASP A 111 27.47 3.52 3.57
C ASP A 111 26.48 4.63 3.20
N LEU A 112 26.00 4.65 1.95
CA LEU A 112 24.97 5.58 1.49
C LEU A 112 23.64 5.37 2.22
N ALA A 113 23.25 4.11 2.47
CA ALA A 113 22.02 3.80 3.19
C ALA A 113 22.12 4.17 4.69
N LEU A 114 23.31 4.05 5.29
CA LEU A 114 23.57 4.50 6.67
C LEU A 114 23.61 6.04 6.79
N ALA A 115 24.02 6.74 5.73
CA ALA A 115 24.11 8.20 5.67
C ALA A 115 22.85 8.87 5.08
N VAL A 116 21.74 8.16 4.98
CA VAL A 116 20.52 8.65 4.32
C VAL A 116 19.93 9.87 5.05
N ILE A 117 19.45 10.85 4.27
CA ILE A 117 18.77 12.05 4.77
C ILE A 117 17.27 12.02 4.48
N ASP A 118 16.48 12.88 5.11
CA ASP A 118 15.00 12.82 5.08
C ASP A 118 14.41 12.88 3.66
N ASN A 119 14.97 13.72 2.78
CA ASN A 119 14.52 13.79 1.38
C ASN A 119 14.76 12.47 0.63
N GLN A 120 15.92 11.84 0.86
CA GLN A 120 16.27 10.55 0.26
C GLN A 120 15.42 9.42 0.85
N LEU A 121 15.13 9.46 2.15
CA LEU A 121 14.22 8.52 2.80
C LEU A 121 12.84 8.53 2.13
N CYS A 122 12.29 9.72 1.88
CA CYS A 122 11.03 9.87 1.18
C CYS A 122 11.08 9.32 -0.25
N ILE A 123 12.14 9.63 -1.01
CA ILE A 123 12.33 9.09 -2.37
C ILE A 123 12.42 7.56 -2.36
N ILE A 124 13.21 6.98 -1.45
CA ILE A 124 13.36 5.53 -1.32
C ILE A 124 12.03 4.88 -0.96
N SER A 125 11.31 5.44 0.02
CA SER A 125 10.01 4.93 0.47
C SER A 125 8.97 4.95 -0.65
N GLU A 126 8.87 6.05 -1.40
CA GLU A 126 7.94 6.14 -2.54
C GLU A 126 8.40 5.27 -3.72
N GLY A 127 9.71 5.14 -3.95
CA GLY A 127 10.26 4.24 -4.97
C GLY A 127 9.93 2.77 -4.70
N ILE A 128 10.04 2.34 -3.45
CA ILE A 128 9.63 0.99 -3.01
C ILE A 128 8.13 0.77 -3.27
N LYS A 129 7.27 1.70 -2.84
CA LYS A 129 5.81 1.61 -3.09
C LYS A 129 5.49 1.57 -4.59
N ALA A 130 6.21 2.34 -5.39
CA ALA A 130 6.01 2.38 -6.83
C ALA A 130 6.42 1.05 -7.50
N LEU A 131 7.50 0.41 -7.03
CA LEU A 131 7.87 -0.94 -7.44
C LEU A 131 6.86 -2.00 -6.98
N GLU A 132 6.29 -1.88 -5.77
CA GLU A 132 5.19 -2.74 -5.30
C GLU A 132 3.97 -2.63 -6.25
N CYS A 133 3.62 -1.42 -6.67
CA CYS A 133 2.55 -1.19 -7.65
C CYS A 133 2.85 -1.89 -8.99
N ILE A 134 4.12 -1.87 -9.43
CA ILE A 134 4.55 -2.58 -10.64
C ILE A 134 4.45 -4.09 -10.48
N VAL A 135 4.78 -4.65 -9.31
CA VAL A 135 4.57 -6.09 -9.04
C VAL A 135 3.09 -6.45 -9.14
N GLY A 136 2.20 -5.58 -8.63
CA GLY A 136 0.74 -5.72 -8.77
C GLY A 136 0.24 -5.54 -10.21
N ALA A 137 1.02 -4.86 -11.07
CA ALA A 137 0.74 -4.69 -12.49
C ALA A 137 1.25 -5.82 -13.38
N ALA A 138 2.34 -6.46 -12.95
CA ALA A 138 3.08 -7.40 -13.74
C ALA A 138 2.26 -8.65 -14.09
N GLY A 139 2.39 -9.10 -15.34
CA GLY A 139 1.85 -10.40 -15.75
C GLY A 139 2.56 -11.55 -15.03
N ALA A 140 1.92 -12.72 -15.01
CA ALA A 140 2.41 -13.90 -14.28
C ALA A 140 3.87 -14.27 -14.59
N LYS A 141 4.31 -14.08 -15.84
CA LYS A 141 5.67 -14.41 -16.31
C LYS A 141 6.76 -13.50 -15.72
N SER A 142 6.50 -12.20 -15.58
CA SER A 142 7.49 -11.23 -15.10
C SER A 142 7.35 -10.91 -13.60
N LYS A 143 6.23 -11.26 -12.99
CA LYS A 143 5.93 -10.98 -11.58
C LYS A 143 6.99 -11.53 -10.64
N LEU A 144 7.43 -12.78 -10.82
CA LEU A 144 8.47 -13.39 -9.98
C LEU A 144 9.80 -12.63 -10.09
N ALA A 145 10.20 -12.24 -11.30
CA ALA A 145 11.47 -11.53 -11.52
C ALA A 145 11.46 -10.13 -10.88
N ILE A 146 10.36 -9.37 -11.05
CA ILE A 146 10.23 -8.03 -10.45
C ILE A 146 10.14 -8.14 -8.93
N LEU A 147 9.38 -9.11 -8.41
CA LEU A 147 9.31 -9.34 -6.96
C LEU A 147 10.68 -9.73 -6.39
N ASN A 148 11.45 -10.55 -7.10
CA ASN A 148 12.81 -10.91 -6.69
C ASN A 148 13.70 -9.67 -6.53
N ILE A 149 13.68 -8.77 -7.52
CA ILE A 149 14.43 -7.50 -7.45
C ILE A 149 13.97 -6.66 -6.26
N LEU A 150 12.66 -6.50 -6.06
CA LEU A 150 12.10 -5.73 -4.95
C LEU A 150 12.53 -6.31 -3.59
N VAL A 151 12.39 -7.62 -3.42
CA VAL A 151 12.72 -8.32 -2.17
C VAL A 151 14.22 -8.19 -1.89
N GLN A 152 15.09 -8.46 -2.85
CA GLN A 152 16.54 -8.27 -2.71
C GLN A 152 16.91 -6.82 -2.37
N SER A 153 16.21 -5.84 -2.96
CA SER A 153 16.42 -4.43 -2.66
C SER A 153 16.09 -4.09 -1.21
N LEU A 154 14.94 -4.55 -0.72
CA LEU A 154 14.54 -4.40 0.68
C LEU A 154 15.56 -5.07 1.61
N TYR A 155 16.04 -6.26 1.26
CA TYR A 155 17.07 -6.97 2.01
C TYR A 155 18.41 -6.23 2.13
N ALA A 156 18.86 -5.59 1.05
CA ALA A 156 20.06 -4.76 1.07
C ALA A 156 19.89 -3.59 2.04
N LEU A 157 18.68 -3.02 2.12
CA LEU A 157 18.31 -1.92 3.00
C LEU A 157 17.99 -2.36 4.44
N ILE A 158 18.12 -3.64 4.80
CA ILE A 158 18.15 -4.07 6.20
C ILE A 158 19.49 -3.66 6.80
N LEU A 159 19.49 -2.56 7.55
CA LEU A 159 20.70 -1.94 8.07
C LEU A 159 21.27 -2.60 9.34
N CYS A 160 20.41 -3.10 10.23
CA CYS A 160 20.82 -3.69 11.50
C CYS A 160 20.19 -5.07 11.77
N THR A 161 20.90 -5.87 12.54
CA THR A 161 20.50 -7.18 13.06
C THR A 161 20.80 -7.35 14.55
N ASN A 162 21.53 -6.41 15.14
CA ASN A 162 21.92 -6.43 16.54
C ASN A 162 21.91 -5.00 17.16
N GLN A 163 22.13 -4.95 18.47
CA GLN A 163 22.03 -3.71 19.26
C GLN A 163 23.13 -2.69 18.93
N ASP A 164 24.34 -3.15 18.63
CA ASP A 164 25.47 -2.25 18.38
C ASP A 164 25.33 -1.55 17.03
N GLU A 165 24.89 -2.29 16.00
CA GLU A 165 24.52 -1.72 14.71
C GLU A 165 23.40 -0.69 14.90
N TRP A 166 22.34 -1.03 15.64
CA TRP A 166 21.22 -0.12 15.89
C TRP A 166 21.65 1.20 16.55
N ARG A 167 22.58 1.14 17.51
CA ARG A 167 23.15 2.33 18.16
C ARG A 167 23.94 3.20 17.18
N ALA A 168 24.64 2.60 16.22
CA ALA A 168 25.42 3.30 15.21
C ALA A 168 24.56 3.98 14.13
N LEU A 169 23.31 3.52 13.92
CA LEU A 169 22.41 4.14 12.94
C LEU A 169 21.98 5.55 13.36
N ASN A 170 21.97 6.47 12.38
CA ASN A 170 21.34 7.78 12.53
C ASN A 170 19.79 7.65 12.58
N PRO A 171 19.06 8.69 13.04
CA PRO A 171 17.59 8.60 13.18
C PRO A 171 16.85 8.31 11.87
N THR A 172 17.29 8.86 10.74
CA THR A 172 16.66 8.67 9.43
C THR A 172 16.91 7.25 8.89
N ALA A 173 18.10 6.69 9.10
CA ALA A 173 18.46 5.32 8.78
C ALA A 173 17.67 4.31 9.63
N ARG A 174 17.40 4.61 10.91
CA ARG A 174 16.50 3.79 11.74
C ARG A 174 15.08 3.76 11.15
N LYS A 175 14.54 4.91 10.75
CA LYS A 175 13.25 4.98 10.06
C LYS A 175 13.26 4.19 8.74
N LEU A 176 14.33 4.28 7.95
CA LEU A 176 14.48 3.48 6.73
C LEU A 176 14.41 1.98 7.04
N HIS A 177 15.16 1.53 8.04
CA HIS A 177 15.16 0.13 8.48
C HIS A 177 13.77 -0.34 8.91
N GLU A 178 13.05 0.45 9.70
CA GLU A 178 11.69 0.14 10.12
C GLU A 178 10.70 0.06 8.95
N ILE A 179 10.77 1.02 8.01
CA ILE A 179 9.95 1.01 6.78
C ILE A 179 10.21 -0.27 5.99
N VAL A 180 11.48 -0.65 5.82
CA VAL A 180 11.86 -1.85 5.07
C VAL A 180 11.29 -3.12 5.70
N LEU A 181 11.41 -3.28 7.02
CA LEU A 181 10.85 -4.44 7.73
C LEU A 181 9.31 -4.47 7.64
N GLN A 182 8.66 -3.32 7.79
CA GLN A 182 7.21 -3.21 7.62
C GLN A 182 6.79 -3.62 6.20
N ARG A 183 7.51 -3.16 5.17
CA ARG A 183 7.22 -3.49 3.77
C ARG A 183 7.39 -4.97 3.48
N LEU A 184 8.44 -5.60 4.01
CA LEU A 184 8.63 -7.05 3.90
C LEU A 184 7.49 -7.84 4.57
N ASN A 185 7.01 -7.40 5.73
CA ASN A 185 5.87 -8.01 6.41
C ASN A 185 4.55 -7.86 5.65
N ILE A 186 4.40 -6.84 4.80
CA ILE A 186 3.23 -6.67 3.92
C ILE A 186 3.37 -7.52 2.64
N ILE A 187 4.56 -7.56 2.04
CA ILE A 187 4.82 -8.27 0.78
C ILE A 187 4.74 -9.79 0.96
N ALA A 188 5.28 -10.32 2.06
CA ALA A 188 5.32 -11.76 2.33
C ALA A 188 3.94 -12.44 2.25
N PRO A 189 2.88 -11.96 2.95
CA PRO A 189 1.54 -12.54 2.84
C PRO A 189 0.83 -12.20 1.52
N ALA A 190 1.18 -11.09 0.85
CA ALA A 190 0.59 -10.75 -0.44
C ALA A 190 1.04 -11.68 -1.58
N HIS A 191 2.27 -12.20 -1.50
CA HIS A 191 2.89 -13.03 -2.54
C HIS A 191 3.63 -14.26 -1.98
N PRO A 192 2.96 -15.16 -1.24
CA PRO A 192 3.62 -16.18 -0.42
C PRO A 192 4.46 -17.16 -1.24
N VAL A 193 3.93 -17.64 -2.37
CA VAL A 193 4.63 -18.62 -3.24
C VAL A 193 5.90 -18.01 -3.85
N HIS A 194 5.79 -16.81 -4.42
CA HIS A 194 6.93 -16.14 -5.05
C HIS A 194 7.96 -15.71 -4.00
N PHE A 195 7.51 -15.18 -2.86
CA PHE A 195 8.38 -14.78 -1.76
C PHE A 195 9.18 -15.97 -1.22
N LYS A 196 8.53 -17.12 -0.97
CA LYS A 196 9.20 -18.36 -0.55
C LYS A 196 10.23 -18.83 -1.59
N THR A 197 9.92 -18.71 -2.87
CA THR A 197 10.85 -19.06 -3.97
C THR A 197 12.10 -18.18 -3.89
N VAL A 198 11.95 -16.87 -3.74
CA VAL A 198 13.08 -15.93 -3.59
C VAL A 198 13.91 -16.25 -2.35
N LEU A 199 13.29 -16.53 -1.20
CA LEU A 199 14.02 -16.91 0.01
C LEU A 199 14.78 -18.22 -0.13
N SER A 200 14.19 -19.22 -0.81
CA SER A 200 14.85 -20.50 -1.04
C SER A 200 16.08 -20.37 -1.94
N ALA A 201 16.07 -19.42 -2.87
CA ALA A 201 17.22 -19.12 -3.71
C ALA A 201 18.33 -18.39 -2.94
N HIS A 202 18.01 -17.70 -1.83
CA HIS A 202 18.90 -16.76 -1.15
C HIS A 202 18.94 -17.00 0.37
N ALA A 203 19.60 -18.09 0.78
CA ALA A 203 19.65 -18.51 2.19
C ALA A 203 20.25 -17.47 3.14
N GLN A 204 21.28 -16.74 2.73
CA GLN A 204 21.89 -15.68 3.55
C GLN A 204 20.93 -14.51 3.80
N LEU A 205 20.09 -14.17 2.81
CA LEU A 205 19.08 -13.12 2.97
C LEU A 205 18.06 -13.55 4.01
N LYS A 206 17.57 -14.80 3.92
CA LYS A 206 16.63 -15.35 4.90
C LYS A 206 17.16 -15.24 6.34
N GLN A 207 18.39 -15.66 6.60
CA GLN A 207 19.01 -15.57 7.93
C GLN A 207 19.08 -14.12 8.43
N LYS A 208 19.46 -13.17 7.55
CA LYS A 208 19.53 -11.75 7.90
C LYS A 208 18.15 -11.17 8.28
N LEU A 209 17.08 -11.52 7.57
CA LEU A 209 15.73 -11.09 7.95
C LEU A 209 15.28 -11.71 9.27
N GLU A 210 15.51 -13.00 9.48
CA GLU A 210 15.14 -13.65 10.73
C GLU A 210 15.84 -12.98 11.92
N ALA A 211 17.15 -12.69 11.81
CA ALA A 211 17.88 -11.95 12.82
C ALA A 211 17.32 -10.54 13.05
N ALA A 212 17.03 -9.79 11.98
CA ALA A 212 16.45 -8.45 12.08
C ALA A 212 15.04 -8.45 12.72
N LEU A 213 14.19 -9.42 12.39
CA LEU A 213 12.85 -9.56 12.96
C LEU A 213 12.90 -9.97 14.44
N LEU A 214 13.78 -10.91 14.80
CA LEU A 214 14.00 -11.31 16.19
C LEU A 214 14.49 -10.13 17.02
N PHE A 215 15.43 -9.36 16.48
CA PHE A 215 15.91 -8.14 17.10
C PHE A 215 14.79 -7.11 17.30
N GLN A 216 13.98 -6.85 16.27
CA GLN A 216 12.83 -5.93 16.37
C GLN A 216 11.82 -6.39 17.43
N ALA A 217 11.48 -7.69 17.47
CA ALA A 217 10.59 -8.25 18.47
C ALA A 217 11.16 -8.09 19.90
N SER A 218 12.47 -8.32 20.08
CA SER A 218 13.14 -8.13 21.35
C SER A 218 13.05 -6.67 21.83
N GLN A 219 13.22 -5.69 20.94
CA GLN A 219 13.15 -4.28 21.30
C GLN A 219 11.73 -3.85 21.70
N VAL A 220 10.71 -4.30 20.96
CA VAL A 220 9.31 -4.02 21.29
C VAL A 220 8.95 -4.61 22.66
N SER A 221 9.43 -5.83 22.94
CA SER A 221 9.19 -6.49 24.24
C SER A 221 9.85 -5.74 25.41
N GLN A 222 11.10 -5.31 25.24
CA GLN A 222 11.83 -4.53 26.26
C GLN A 222 11.18 -3.16 26.47
N ALA A 223 10.78 -2.47 25.40
CA ALA A 223 10.08 -1.19 25.50
C ALA A 223 8.75 -1.32 26.25
N SER A 224 7.98 -2.38 25.97
CA SER A 224 6.71 -2.65 26.68
C SER A 224 6.93 -2.98 28.16
N GLN A 225 7.99 -3.74 28.49
CA GLN A 225 8.36 -4.03 29.89
C GLN A 225 8.77 -2.76 30.65
N LEU A 226 9.62 -1.91 30.06
CA LEU A 226 10.03 -0.64 30.65
C LEU A 226 8.86 0.33 30.82
N GLN A 227 7.90 0.33 29.89
CA GLN A 227 6.69 1.14 30.01
C GLN A 227 5.80 0.63 31.16
N LYS A 228 5.61 -0.69 31.28
CA LYS A 228 4.89 -1.31 32.41
C LYS A 228 5.58 -1.04 33.76
N GLN A 229 6.90 -1.08 33.81
CA GLN A 229 7.67 -0.73 35.01
C GLN A 229 7.51 0.75 35.38
N ARG A 230 7.63 1.67 34.41
CA ARG A 230 7.38 3.11 34.64
C ARG A 230 5.96 3.39 35.13
N LEU A 231 4.95 2.72 34.57
CA LEU A 231 3.56 2.83 35.04
C LEU A 231 3.38 2.27 36.45
N ALA A 232 4.09 1.19 36.82
CA ALA A 232 4.06 0.60 38.16
C ALA A 232 4.81 1.46 39.20
N GLU A 233 5.89 2.12 38.81
CA GLU A 233 6.63 3.08 39.65
C GLU A 233 5.83 4.35 39.91
N MET A 234 5.11 4.86 38.90
CA MET A 234 4.23 6.02 39.05
C MET A 234 3.02 5.75 39.97
N ASN A 235 2.56 4.50 40.05
CA ASN A 235 1.53 4.08 41.00
C ASN A 235 2.07 3.79 42.42
N LYS A 236 3.40 3.63 42.60
CA LYS A 236 4.02 3.42 43.93
C LYS A 236 4.39 4.74 44.63
N THR A 237 4.52 5.85 43.91
CA THR A 237 4.78 7.17 44.50
C THR A 237 3.52 7.88 45.05
N SER A 238 2.33 7.29 44.92
CA SER A 238 1.09 7.78 45.56
C SER A 238 0.76 7.13 46.92
N THR A 239 1.66 6.38 47.54
CA THR A 239 1.45 5.83 48.91
C THR A 239 2.50 6.26 49.93
N ALA A 240 3.16 7.41 49.72
CA ALA A 240 3.92 8.12 50.75
C ALA A 240 3.36 9.52 51.01
N SER A 241 2.03 9.64 51.05
CA SER A 241 1.33 10.55 51.96
C SER A 241 -0.12 10.10 52.02
N VAL A 242 -0.56 9.80 53.23
CA VAL A 242 -1.98 9.66 53.55
C VAL A 242 -2.61 11.03 53.29
N ILE A 243 -3.21 11.21 52.12
CA ILE A 243 -4.19 12.27 51.87
C ILE A 243 -5.45 11.56 51.43
N GLU A 244 -6.37 11.46 52.38
CA GLU A 244 -7.75 11.04 52.21
C GLU A 244 -8.41 11.92 51.12
N PRO A 245 -8.98 11.36 50.04
CA PRO A 245 -9.70 12.16 49.06
C PRO A 245 -11.06 12.56 49.65
N SER A 246 -11.11 13.71 50.33
CA SER A 246 -12.36 14.35 50.72
C SER A 246 -13.09 14.85 49.47
N ILE A 247 -13.95 14.02 48.89
CA ILE A 247 -14.96 14.43 47.92
C ILE A 247 -16.01 15.25 48.68
N ASN A 248 -15.87 16.57 48.69
CA ASN A 248 -16.96 17.45 49.10
C ASN A 248 -17.94 17.59 47.94
N LEU A 249 -18.98 16.76 47.95
CA LEU A 249 -20.19 17.01 47.18
C LEU A 249 -20.95 18.15 47.87
N THR A 250 -20.67 19.41 47.50
CA THR A 250 -21.53 20.53 47.87
C THR A 250 -22.79 20.48 47.00
N MET A 251 -23.78 19.74 47.47
CA MET A 251 -25.16 19.85 46.98
C MET A 251 -25.85 20.97 47.74
N ASP A 252 -25.83 22.19 47.19
CA ASP A 252 -26.63 23.31 47.69
C ASP A 252 -28.07 23.18 47.18
N PHE A 253 -28.89 22.43 47.90
CA PHE A 253 -30.35 22.38 47.71
C PHE A 253 -31.07 22.65 49.02
N ASN A 254 -31.28 23.93 49.34
CA ASN A 254 -32.49 24.45 50.02
C ASN A 254 -32.28 25.91 50.41
N ASN A 255 -32.87 26.87 49.68
CA ASN A 255 -33.88 27.78 50.27
C ASN A 255 -34.56 28.72 49.24
N THR A 256 -35.05 28.20 48.11
CA THR A 256 -35.83 29.00 47.13
C THR A 256 -37.32 28.66 47.08
N PHE A 257 -37.84 27.87 48.02
CA PHE A 257 -39.26 27.45 47.98
C PHE A 257 -40.17 28.06 49.07
N ASN A 258 -39.68 28.92 49.97
CA ASN A 258 -40.52 29.55 51.01
C ASN A 258 -40.48 31.09 51.04
N ARG A 259 -40.50 31.74 49.87
CA ARG A 259 -40.79 33.19 49.76
C ARG A 259 -41.75 33.49 48.62
N ALA A 260 -42.86 32.76 48.58
CA ALA A 260 -44.03 33.06 47.74
C ALA A 260 -45.35 32.88 48.54
N ALA A 261 -45.32 33.19 49.83
CA ALA A 261 -46.51 33.22 50.69
C ALA A 261 -46.29 34.20 51.87
N ALA A 262 -46.09 35.48 51.56
CA ALA A 262 -46.28 36.61 52.47
C ALA A 262 -46.03 37.92 51.71
N ALA A 263 -47.01 38.31 50.90
CA ALA A 263 -47.21 39.70 50.47
C ALA A 263 -48.71 39.84 50.18
N GLU A 264 -49.45 40.12 51.26
CA GLU A 264 -50.48 41.17 51.21
C GLU A 264 -49.85 42.50 50.81
#